data_AF-A0A6B3GWP2-F1
#
_entry.id   AF-A0A6B3GWP2-F1
#
_cell.length_a   1.000
_cell.length_b   1.000
_cell.length_c   1.000
_cell.angle_alpha   90.00
_cell.angle_beta   90.00
_cell.angle_gamma   90.00
#
_symmetry.space_group_name_H-M   'P 1'
#
loop_
_entity.id
_entity.type
_entity.pdbx_description
1 polymer ?
#
loop_
_entity_poly.entity_id
_entity_poly.type
_entity_poly.pdbx_seq_one_letter_code
_entity_poly.pdbx_strand_id
1 'polypeptide(L)'
;EDVLRVAVCAVPLMSNFTDVDALAAEPGVVVRFVDRAEELADADLVIVPGTRGTVKALAWLRERGLAEALVRRAAEGRPVLGICGGFQVLGERIEDEVESRAG
;
A
#
# COMPACT_ATOMS: atom_id res chain seq x y z
N GLU A 1 5.66 -20.12 -17.06
CA GLU A 1 5.07 -18.78 -17.20
C GLU A 1 5.62 -17.92 -16.08
N ASP A 2 5.92 -16.66 -16.38
CA ASP A 2 6.37 -15.72 -15.35
C ASP A 2 5.19 -15.34 -14.44
N VAL A 3 5.40 -15.44 -13.13
CA VAL A 3 4.39 -15.13 -12.11
C VAL A 3 4.57 -13.69 -11.64
N LEU A 4 3.52 -12.87 -11.73
CA LEU A 4 3.49 -11.51 -11.19
C LEU A 4 3.14 -11.54 -9.70
N ARG A 5 4.07 -11.11 -8.85
CA ARG A 5 3.89 -11.05 -7.38
C ARG A 5 3.40 -9.67 -6.97
N VAL A 6 2.17 -9.59 -6.47
CA VAL A 6 1.55 -8.36 -5.98
C VAL A 6 1.47 -8.42 -4.45
N ALA A 7 2.10 -7.47 -3.77
CA ALA A 7 1.96 -7.30 -2.32
C ALA A 7 1.02 -6.13 -2.03
N VAL A 8 0.01 -6.34 -1.20
CA VAL A 8 -1.00 -5.35 -0.81
C VAL A 8 -0.80 -5.03 0.66
N CYS A 9 -0.47 -3.79 1.00
CA CYS A 9 -0.29 -3.38 2.40
C CYS A 9 -1.62 -3.49 3.16
N ALA A 10 -1.66 -4.31 4.21
CA ALA A 10 -2.84 -4.55 5.05
C ALA A 10 -3.13 -3.39 6.02
N VAL A 11 -3.27 -2.18 5.49
CA VAL A 11 -3.46 -0.94 6.27
C VAL A 11 -4.77 -0.97 7.06
N PRO A 12 -4.83 -0.31 8.25
CA PRO A 12 -6.05 -0.20 9.02
C PRO A 12 -7.14 0.56 8.27
N LEU A 13 -8.41 0.24 8.58
CA LEU A 13 -9.60 0.88 8.00
C LEU A 13 -9.66 0.78 6.46
N MET A 14 -9.07 -0.29 5.90
CA MET A 14 -9.08 -0.53 4.46
C MET A 14 -10.50 -0.41 3.90
N SER A 15 -10.61 0.33 2.80
CA SER A 15 -11.81 0.45 1.98
C SER A 15 -11.55 -0.22 0.65
N ASN A 16 -12.58 -0.83 0.07
CA ASN A 16 -12.49 -1.39 -1.28
C ASN A 16 -11.33 -2.40 -1.41
N PHE A 17 -11.09 -3.21 -0.39
CA PHE A 17 -10.06 -4.26 -0.42
C PHE A 17 -10.27 -5.26 -1.56
N THR A 18 -11.49 -5.34 -2.09
CA THR A 18 -11.88 -6.13 -3.26
C THR A 18 -11.37 -5.55 -4.59
N ASP A 19 -10.80 -4.34 -4.61
CA ASP A 19 -10.21 -3.75 -5.83
C ASP A 19 -9.08 -4.63 -6.40
N VAL A 20 -8.43 -5.44 -5.55
CA VAL A 20 -7.39 -6.39 -5.97
C VAL A 20 -7.94 -7.77 -6.38
N ASP A 21 -9.24 -8.01 -6.25
CA ASP A 21 -9.84 -9.31 -6.61
C ASP A 21 -9.68 -9.61 -8.10
N ALA A 22 -9.77 -8.57 -8.95
CA ALA A 22 -9.51 -8.71 -10.38
C ALA A 22 -8.08 -9.17 -10.66
N LEU A 23 -7.10 -8.67 -9.90
CA LEU A 23 -5.70 -9.14 -10.00
C LEU A 23 -5.57 -10.57 -9.47
N ALA A 24 -6.25 -10.91 -8.38
CA ALA A 24 -6.20 -12.25 -7.81
C ALA A 24 -6.86 -13.32 -8.71
N ALA A 25 -7.80 -12.91 -9.56
CA ALA A 25 -8.47 -13.79 -10.51
C ALA A 25 -7.66 -14.02 -11.81
N GLU A 26 -6.65 -13.21 -12.09
CA GLU A 26 -5.85 -13.30 -13.31
C GLU A 26 -4.84 -14.46 -13.23
N PRO A 27 -4.84 -15.41 -14.20
CA PRO A 27 -3.83 -16.46 -14.26
C PRO A 27 -2.40 -15.89 -14.28
N GLY A 28 -1.51 -16.48 -13.47
CA GLY A 28 -0.13 -16.03 -13.36
C GLY A 28 0.08 -14.83 -12.43
N VAL A 29 -0.95 -14.33 -11.75
CA VAL A 29 -0.83 -13.29 -10.72
C VAL A 29 -1.00 -13.89 -9.33
N VAL A 30 -0.10 -13.54 -8.42
CA VAL A 30 -0.18 -13.94 -7.00
C VAL A 30 -0.31 -12.69 -6.15
N VAL A 31 -1.46 -12.52 -5.52
CA VAL A 31 -1.75 -11.41 -4.61
C VAL A 31 -1.57 -11.85 -3.16
N ARG A 32 -0.82 -11.07 -2.37
CA ARG A 32 -0.59 -11.30 -0.93
C ARG A 32 -0.89 -10.04 -0.15
N PHE A 33 -1.72 -10.14 0.89
CA PHE A 33 -1.83 -9.09 1.89
C PHE A 33 -0.66 -9.22 2.88
N VAL A 34 0.02 -8.10 3.15
CA VAL A 34 1.25 -8.07 3.93
C VAL A 34 1.21 -6.96 4.98
N ASP A 35 1.86 -7.19 6.12
CA ASP A 35 1.93 -6.24 7.22
C ASP A 35 3.34 -6.02 7.78
N ARG A 36 4.36 -6.62 7.15
CA ARG A 36 5.78 -6.44 7.50
C ARG A 36 6.61 -5.96 6.31
N ALA A 37 7.60 -5.13 6.59
CA ALA A 37 8.46 -4.51 5.59
C ALA A 37 9.23 -5.53 4.72
N GLU A 38 9.65 -6.66 5.31
CA GLU A 38 10.43 -7.69 4.59
C GLU A 38 9.62 -8.39 3.51
N GLU A 39 8.29 -8.40 3.62
CA GLU A 39 7.39 -9.08 2.68
C GLU A 39 7.22 -8.30 1.36
N LEU A 40 7.69 -7.05 1.30
CA LEU A 40 7.73 -6.24 0.08
C LEU A 40 8.93 -6.57 -0.83
N ALA A 41 9.91 -7.32 -0.32
CA ALA A 41 11.20 -7.51 -0.97
C ALA A 41 11.10 -8.25 -2.31
N ASP A 42 10.25 -9.28 -2.37
CA ASP A 42 10.07 -10.14 -3.55
C ASP A 42 8.91 -9.72 -4.46
N ALA A 43 8.18 -8.66 -4.09
CA ALA A 43 7.05 -8.18 -4.87
C ALA A 43 7.51 -7.50 -6.17
N ASP A 44 6.80 -7.75 -7.25
CA ASP A 44 6.91 -7.06 -8.54
C ASP A 44 6.12 -5.74 -8.52
N LEU A 45 4.98 -5.75 -7.82
CA LEU A 45 4.14 -4.58 -7.54
C LEU A 45 3.79 -4.52 -6.05
N VAL A 46 3.92 -3.33 -5.45
CA VAL A 46 3.35 -3.07 -4.12
C VAL A 46 2.16 -2.12 -4.26
N ILE A 47 1.02 -2.50 -3.67
CA ILE A 47 -0.20 -1.70 -3.63
C ILE A 47 -0.43 -1.18 -2.21
N VAL A 48 -0.60 0.13 -2.06
CA VAL A 48 -1.19 0.75 -0.87
C VAL A 48 -2.67 0.98 -1.18
N PRO A 49 -3.59 0.16 -0.64
CA PRO A 49 -5.01 0.21 -1.00
C PRO A 49 -5.69 1.42 -0.36
N GLY A 50 -6.97 1.63 -0.72
CA GLY A 50 -7.81 2.66 -0.10
C GLY A 50 -7.99 2.43 1.40
N THR A 51 -8.11 3.53 2.15
CA THR A 51 -8.42 3.52 3.59
C THR A 51 -9.38 4.66 3.91
N ARG A 52 -10.25 4.46 4.90
CA ARG A 52 -11.11 5.51 5.50
C ARG A 52 -10.42 6.27 6.64
N GLY A 53 -9.09 6.18 6.72
CA GLY A 53 -8.31 6.86 7.75
C GLY A 53 -6.87 7.03 7.31
N THR A 54 -6.66 7.88 6.30
CA THR A 54 -5.36 8.11 5.64
C THR A 54 -4.23 8.40 6.62
N VAL A 55 -4.44 9.32 7.57
CA VAL A 55 -3.42 9.71 8.57
C VAL A 55 -3.09 8.55 9.51
N LYS A 56 -4.11 7.77 9.91
CA LYS A 56 -3.92 6.57 10.74
C LYS A 56 -3.17 5.48 9.99
N ALA A 57 -3.48 5.28 8.71
CA ALA A 57 -2.77 4.33 7.86
C ALA A 57 -1.31 4.72 7.66
N LEU A 58 -1.02 6.01 7.42
CA LEU A 58 0.37 6.50 7.32
C LEU A 58 1.13 6.28 8.64
N ALA A 59 0.53 6.60 9.79
CA ALA A 59 1.15 6.36 11.09
C ALA A 59 1.46 4.87 11.30
N TRP A 60 0.52 3.99 10.96
CA TRP A 60 0.69 2.54 11.04
C TRP A 60 1.79 2.01 10.12
N LEU A 61 1.87 2.51 8.87
CA LEU A 61 2.92 2.14 7.92
C LEU A 61 4.31 2.54 8.44
N ARG A 62 4.44 3.71 9.06
CA ARG A 62 5.68 4.18 9.71
C ARG A 62 6.05 3.30 10.90
N GLU A 63 5.10 3.00 11.79
CA GLU A 63 5.33 2.12 12.95
C GLU A 63 5.84 0.72 12.54
N ARG A 64 5.38 0.21 11.40
CA ARG A 64 5.74 -1.11 10.86
C ARG A 64 7.00 -1.11 9.97
N GLY A 65 7.63 0.05 9.74
CA GLY A 65 8.76 0.17 8.82
C GLY A 65 8.38 0.02 7.33
N LEU A 66 7.08 -0.08 7.03
CA LEU A 66 6.56 -0.23 5.66
C LEU A 66 6.73 1.08 4.88
N ALA A 67 6.59 2.23 5.53
CA ALA A 67 6.75 3.53 4.88
C ALA A 67 8.18 3.71 4.31
N GLU A 68 9.20 3.39 5.12
CA GLU A 68 10.61 3.43 4.70
C GLU A 68 10.88 2.44 3.57
N ALA A 69 10.29 1.24 3.64
CA ALA A 69 10.42 0.24 2.59
C ALA A 69 9.77 0.68 1.26
N LEU A 70 8.61 1.34 1.32
CA LEU A 70 7.94 1.93 0.14
C LEU A 70 8.78 3.04 -0.49
N VAL A 71 9.33 3.95 0.32
CA VAL A 71 10.21 5.05 -0.16
C VAL A 71 11.46 4.48 -0.83
N ARG A 72 12.14 3.51 -0.19
CA ARG A 72 13.31 2.85 -0.77
C ARG A 72 12.97 2.17 -2.10
N ARG A 73 11.85 1.43 -2.14
CA ARG A 73 11.38 0.75 -3.35
C ARG A 73 11.14 1.74 -4.50
N ALA A 74 10.48 2.86 -4.22
CA ALA A 74 10.26 3.90 -5.21
C ALA A 74 11.57 4.54 -5.70
N ALA A 75 12.53 4.78 -4.79
CA ALA A 75 13.86 5.29 -5.13
C ALA A 75 14.68 4.31 -6.01
N GLU A 76 14.45 3.00 -5.87
CA GLU A 76 15.01 1.95 -6.73
C GLU A 76 14.29 1.85 -8.11
N GLY A 77 13.29 2.70 -8.38
CA GLY A 77 12.49 2.65 -9.61
C GLY A 77 11.53 1.46 -9.68
N ARG A 78 11.28 0.80 -8.54
CA ARG A 78 10.40 -0.37 -8.48
C ARG A 78 8.95 0.06 -8.25
N PRO A 79 7.95 -0.57 -8.92
CA PRO A 79 6.57 -0.08 -8.90
C PRO A 79 5.91 -0.06 -7.52
N VAL A 80 5.25 1.06 -7.22
CA VAL A 80 4.33 1.26 -6.09
C VAL A 80 3.06 1.93 -6.61
N LEU A 81 1.90 1.37 -6.28
CA LEU A 81 0.59 1.88 -6.66
C LEU A 81 -0.20 2.27 -5.41
N GLY A 82 -0.62 3.53 -5.32
CA GLY A 82 -1.56 3.98 -4.30
C GLY A 82 -2.97 4.10 -4.87
N ILE A 83 -3.99 3.65 -4.13
CA ILE A 83 -5.41 3.77 -4.52
C ILE A 83 -6.14 4.61 -3.48
N CYS A 84 -6.84 5.67 -3.91
CA CYS A 84 -7.65 6.54 -3.04
C CYS A 84 -6.86 7.05 -1.81
N GLY A 85 -7.26 6.73 -0.58
CA GLY A 85 -6.50 7.06 0.64
C GLY A 85 -5.06 6.54 0.61
N GLY A 86 -4.82 5.38 -0.01
CA GLY A 86 -3.46 4.87 -0.22
C GLY A 86 -2.63 5.72 -1.19
N PHE A 87 -3.25 6.39 -2.17
CA PHE A 87 -2.56 7.39 -3.01
C PHE A 87 -2.17 8.63 -2.20
N GLN A 88 -3.08 9.11 -1.33
CA GLN A 88 -2.80 10.25 -0.46
C GLN A 88 -1.62 9.96 0.49
N VAL A 89 -1.51 8.74 1.03
CA VAL A 89 -0.38 8.29 1.87
C VAL A 89 0.97 8.40 1.15
N LEU A 90 1.00 8.25 -0.17
CA LEU A 90 2.23 8.35 -0.98
C LEU A 90 2.59 9.79 -1.34
N GLY A 91 1.74 10.77 -1.00
CA GLY A 91 2.00 12.19 -1.22
C GLY A 91 3.07 12.76 -0.28
N GLU A 92 3.46 14.01 -0.53
CA GLU A 92 4.44 14.73 0.28
C GLU A 92 3.85 15.33 1.55
N ARG A 93 2.55 15.65 1.53
CA ARG A 93 1.81 16.27 2.63
C ARG A 93 0.36 15.77 2.62
N ILE A 94 -0.20 15.56 3.81
CA ILE A 94 -1.63 15.35 4.02
C ILE A 94 -2.15 16.57 4.75
N GLU A 95 -3.26 17.14 4.31
CA GLU A 95 -3.98 18.20 5.03
C GLU A 95 -5.38 17.68 5.33
N ASP A 96 -5.65 17.44 6.60
CA ASP A 96 -6.91 16.87 7.05
C ASP A 96 -7.42 17.65 8.27
N GLU A 97 -8.26 18.65 8.02
CA GLU A 97 -8.91 19.46 9.05
C GLU A 97 -10.25 18.86 9.53
N VAL A 98 -10.66 17.73 8.97
CA VAL A 98 -12.03 17.20 9.13
C VAL A 98 -12.05 15.88 9.90
N GLU A 99 -11.34 14.86 9.42
CA GLU A 99 -11.40 13.51 9.98
C GLU A 99 -10.50 13.35 11.20
N SER A 100 -9.20 13.62 11.04
CA SER A 100 -8.20 13.46 12.11
C SER A 100 -7.71 14.77 12.71
N ARG A 101 -7.87 15.90 12.00
CA ARG A 101 -7.27 17.21 12.37
C ARG A 101 -5.76 17.15 12.52
N ALA A 102 -5.13 16.22 11.81
CA ALA A 102 -3.71 15.95 11.81
C ALA A 102 -3.25 15.67 10.37
N GLY A 103 -1.99 15.96 10.05
CA GLY A 103 -1.48 15.86 8.69
C GLY A 103 -0.28 16.75 8.47
#